data_AF-A0A948BCL6-F1
#
_entry.id   AF-A0A948BCL6-F1
#
_cell.length_a   1.000
_cell.length_b   1.000
_cell.length_c   1.000
_cell.angle_alpha   90.00
_cell.angle_beta   90.00
_cell.angle_gamma   90.00
#
_symmetry.space_group_name_H-M   'P 1'
#
loop_
_entity.id
_entity.type
_entity.pdbx_description
1 polymer ?
#
loop_
_entity_poly.entity_id
_entity_poly.type
_entity_poly.pdbx_seq_one_letter_code
_entity_poly.pdbx_strand_id
1 'polypeptide(L)'
;MSARKKSKYQDPLRQMLEAAENKILIELIEDLALMRQEVRRECFEYLKEHVKLSPGQKETSEGEAVFALWGELVPDLEELDEYGGGDYGLADHVADLLYQIQNKLTKNTVAAEYRTDLLNEVLPYIRSSNAGLDDDLYGVAYACCCDNDDLRRLAMAFESMARDWPTDHARRIYRKIGDNEKYLELRALKMEFGLDYHDLATFYWEQGEKERAIKTAQDGLKKGDGRLEELRQFLSERAQETGDRKGYMQLQFEQTVDLLTLKKYQAFKKLCTKDEWGSYEDAILQKLDRTWDSEKLKIFMHRKEYDKALATLLKARYPYNSYGGEYELKVAAKLENRFPDKILGYYQSGLGNLNRSLTRKEYARKAKVMIKVRHMYVDIMNTPEQWTNFARQVKLDNKKRPAFQEEFADAVPGWKVL
;
A
#
# COMPACT_ATOMS: atom_id res chain seq x y z
N MET A 1 30.50 -24.82 -47.19
CA MET A 1 29.17 -24.68 -47.83
C MET A 1 28.48 -26.02 -47.84
N SER A 2 27.42 -26.20 -47.05
CA SER A 2 26.52 -27.37 -47.15
C SER A 2 25.09 -26.83 -47.10
N ALA A 3 24.49 -26.71 -48.28
CA ALA A 3 23.12 -26.26 -48.43
C ALA A 3 22.18 -27.41 -48.04
N ARG A 4 21.54 -27.30 -46.88
CA ARG A 4 20.41 -28.15 -46.50
C ARG A 4 19.28 -27.94 -47.51
N LYS A 5 18.99 -28.97 -48.32
CA LYS A 5 17.77 -29.08 -49.13
C LYS A 5 16.55 -28.93 -48.21
N LYS A 6 15.82 -27.81 -48.31
CA LYS A 6 14.47 -27.68 -47.76
C LYS A 6 13.52 -28.57 -48.59
N SER A 7 12.95 -29.58 -47.95
CA SER A 7 11.90 -30.41 -48.50
C SER A 7 10.68 -29.55 -48.86
N LYS A 8 10.22 -29.64 -50.12
CA LYS A 8 8.93 -29.11 -50.59
C LYS A 8 7.79 -30.02 -50.10
N TYR A 9 7.59 -30.10 -48.79
CA TYR A 9 6.31 -30.63 -48.29
C TYR A 9 5.29 -29.51 -48.49
N GLN A 10 4.52 -29.58 -49.59
CA GLN A 10 3.40 -28.68 -49.77
C GLN A 10 2.31 -29.13 -48.79
N ASP A 11 1.96 -28.25 -47.87
CA ASP A 11 0.89 -28.46 -46.91
C ASP A 11 -0.43 -28.71 -47.65
N PRO A 12 -1.05 -29.90 -47.51
CA PRO A 12 -2.31 -30.23 -48.17
C PRO A 12 -3.43 -29.24 -47.82
N LEU A 13 -3.44 -28.68 -46.61
CA LEU A 13 -4.42 -27.66 -46.22
C LEU A 13 -4.29 -26.42 -47.08
N ARG A 14 -3.06 -25.96 -47.31
CA ARG A 14 -2.80 -24.80 -48.17
C ARG A 14 -3.28 -25.02 -49.60
N GLN A 15 -3.10 -26.23 -50.15
CA GLN A 15 -3.60 -26.55 -51.49
C GLN A 15 -5.14 -26.51 -51.55
N MET A 16 -5.81 -26.99 -50.50
CA MET A 16 -7.28 -26.91 -50.42
C MET A 16 -7.77 -25.47 -50.31
N LEU A 17 -7.09 -24.63 -49.52
CA LEU A 17 -7.41 -23.21 -49.39
C LEU A 17 -7.20 -22.44 -50.71
N GLU A 18 -6.12 -22.73 -51.46
CA GLU A 18 -5.83 -22.12 -52.76
C GLU A 18 -6.81 -22.57 -53.86
N ALA A 19 -7.40 -23.76 -53.74
CA ALA A 19 -8.35 -24.32 -54.71
C ALA A 19 -9.83 -24.00 -54.40
N ALA A 20 -10.15 -23.59 -53.16
CA ALA A 20 -11.51 -23.30 -52.74
C ALA A 20 -12.04 -21.99 -53.35
N GLU A 21 -13.35 -21.95 -53.62
CA GLU A 21 -14.02 -20.71 -54.01
C GLU A 21 -14.11 -19.75 -52.81
N ASN A 22 -14.04 -18.44 -53.08
CA ASN A 22 -14.13 -17.41 -52.02
C ASN A 22 -15.35 -17.58 -51.11
N LYS A 23 -16.49 -18.00 -51.66
CA LYS A 23 -17.71 -18.24 -50.90
C LYS A 23 -17.53 -19.36 -49.87
N ILE A 24 -16.87 -20.45 -50.24
CA ILE A 24 -16.59 -21.58 -49.35
C ILE A 24 -15.62 -21.18 -48.23
N LEU A 25 -14.64 -20.32 -48.54
CA LEU A 25 -13.72 -19.80 -47.53
C LEU A 25 -14.43 -18.86 -46.54
N ILE A 26 -15.37 -18.04 -47.02
CA ILE A 26 -16.21 -17.19 -46.15
C ILE A 26 -17.06 -18.09 -45.23
N GLU A 27 -17.78 -19.07 -45.78
CA GLU A 27 -18.61 -20.00 -45.01
C GLU A 27 -17.78 -20.76 -43.95
N LEU A 28 -16.58 -21.23 -44.31
CA LEU A 28 -15.68 -21.89 -43.35
C LEU A 28 -15.27 -20.95 -42.20
N ILE A 29 -14.92 -19.70 -42.50
CA ILE A 29 -14.54 -18.73 -41.47
C ILE A 29 -15.75 -18.39 -40.58
N GLU A 30 -16.93 -18.21 -41.16
CA GLU A 30 -18.18 -17.97 -40.43
C GLU A 30 -18.51 -19.13 -39.49
N ASP A 31 -18.42 -20.37 -39.96
CA ASP A 31 -18.65 -21.57 -39.15
C ASP A 31 -17.65 -21.68 -37.99
N LEU A 32 -16.37 -21.42 -38.25
CA LEU A 32 -15.33 -21.45 -37.21
C LEU A 32 -15.53 -20.33 -36.17
N ALA A 33 -15.89 -19.13 -36.63
CA ALA A 33 -16.16 -17.97 -35.79
C ALA A 33 -17.46 -18.13 -34.96
N LEU A 34 -18.46 -18.86 -35.47
CA LEU A 34 -19.65 -19.23 -34.71
C LEU A 34 -19.34 -20.20 -33.57
N MET A 35 -18.38 -21.10 -33.78
CA MET A 35 -18.00 -22.13 -32.82
C MET A 35 -17.02 -21.66 -31.75
N ARG A 36 -16.20 -20.63 -32.03
CA ARG A 36 -15.13 -20.15 -31.15
C ARG A 36 -15.00 -18.63 -31.19
N GLN A 37 -15.26 -17.97 -30.07
CA GLN A 37 -15.21 -16.50 -29.99
C GLN A 37 -13.80 -15.95 -30.19
N GLU A 38 -12.74 -16.64 -29.74
CA GLU A 38 -11.36 -16.20 -29.99
C GLU A 38 -11.06 -16.17 -31.50
N VAL A 39 -11.53 -17.19 -32.24
CA VAL A 39 -11.36 -17.26 -33.70
C VAL A 39 -12.14 -16.15 -34.39
N ARG A 40 -13.36 -15.85 -33.92
CA ARG A 40 -14.13 -14.69 -34.41
C ARG A 40 -13.33 -13.40 -34.26
N ARG A 41 -12.76 -13.15 -33.07
CA ARG A 41 -11.93 -11.96 -32.79
C ARG A 41 -10.69 -11.89 -33.67
N GLU A 42 -9.92 -12.99 -33.77
CA GLU A 42 -8.71 -13.05 -34.60
C GLU A 42 -9.00 -12.77 -36.07
N CYS A 43 -10.05 -13.41 -36.62
CA CYS A 43 -10.49 -13.15 -37.99
C CYS A 43 -10.91 -11.68 -38.18
N PHE A 44 -11.62 -11.12 -37.21
CA PHE A 44 -12.12 -9.75 -37.27
C PHE A 44 -10.99 -8.72 -37.28
N GLU A 45 -10.05 -8.80 -36.35
CA GLU A 45 -8.90 -7.91 -36.27
C GLU A 45 -8.01 -8.05 -37.52
N TYR A 46 -7.75 -9.29 -37.97
CA TYR A 46 -6.99 -9.52 -39.19
C TYR A 46 -7.65 -8.89 -40.43
N LEU A 47 -8.96 -9.08 -40.61
CA LEU A 47 -9.67 -8.52 -41.77
C LEU A 47 -9.74 -6.99 -41.72
N LYS A 48 -9.84 -6.39 -40.53
CA LYS A 48 -9.86 -4.94 -40.34
C LYS A 48 -8.55 -4.28 -40.81
N GLU A 49 -7.42 -4.94 -40.64
CA GLU A 49 -6.11 -4.46 -41.13
C GLU A 49 -5.94 -4.61 -42.65
N HIS A 50 -6.66 -5.54 -43.27
CA HIS A 50 -6.45 -5.95 -44.67
C HIS A 50 -7.56 -5.50 -45.63
N VAL A 51 -8.69 -5.00 -45.13
CA VAL A 51 -9.84 -4.56 -45.94
C VAL A 51 -10.09 -3.06 -45.80
N LYS A 52 -10.35 -2.37 -46.93
CA LYS A 52 -10.75 -0.96 -46.92
C LYS A 52 -12.24 -0.83 -46.55
N LEU A 53 -12.50 -0.54 -45.29
CA LEU A 53 -13.85 -0.26 -44.79
C LEU A 53 -14.28 1.18 -45.08
N SER A 54 -15.55 1.38 -45.43
CA SER A 54 -16.18 2.71 -45.45
C SER A 54 -16.31 3.27 -44.02
N PRO A 55 -16.49 4.60 -43.83
CA PRO A 55 -16.59 5.19 -42.49
C PRO A 55 -17.67 4.55 -41.60
N GLY A 56 -18.87 4.31 -42.12
CA GLY A 56 -19.93 3.63 -41.36
C GLY A 56 -19.58 2.19 -41.00
N GLN A 57 -18.95 1.44 -41.91
CA GLN A 57 -18.47 0.09 -41.62
C GLN A 57 -17.34 0.07 -40.59
N LYS A 58 -16.50 1.12 -40.55
CA LYS A 58 -15.47 1.26 -39.51
C LYS A 58 -16.11 1.43 -38.14
N GLU A 59 -17.09 2.33 -38.01
CA GLU A 59 -17.78 2.57 -36.75
C GLU A 59 -18.50 1.32 -36.22
N THR A 60 -19.26 0.63 -37.08
CA THR A 60 -19.84 -0.70 -36.77
C THR A 60 -18.75 -1.67 -36.35
N SER A 61 -17.61 -1.70 -37.06
CA SER A 61 -16.55 -2.64 -36.76
C SER A 61 -15.89 -2.42 -35.40
N GLU A 62 -15.78 -1.17 -34.95
CA GLU A 62 -15.23 -0.89 -33.61
C GLU A 62 -16.17 -1.40 -32.51
N GLY A 63 -17.48 -1.26 -32.69
CA GLY A 63 -18.49 -1.81 -31.78
C GLY A 63 -18.45 -3.34 -31.72
N GLU A 64 -18.45 -4.00 -32.87
CA GLU A 64 -18.34 -5.46 -32.97
C GLU A 64 -17.05 -6.00 -32.34
N ALA A 65 -15.92 -5.29 -32.50
CA ALA A 65 -14.66 -5.70 -31.88
C ALA A 65 -14.71 -5.67 -30.35
N VAL A 66 -15.47 -4.74 -29.76
CA VAL A 66 -15.70 -4.68 -28.31
C VAL A 66 -16.61 -5.82 -27.87
N PHE A 67 -17.69 -6.09 -28.59
CA PHE A 67 -18.59 -7.20 -28.27
C PHE A 67 -17.96 -8.58 -28.49
N ALA A 68 -16.99 -8.72 -29.40
CA ALA A 68 -16.20 -9.93 -29.53
C ALA A 68 -15.35 -10.20 -28.28
N LEU A 69 -14.71 -9.17 -27.72
CA LEU A 69 -13.99 -9.29 -26.45
C LEU A 69 -14.93 -9.58 -25.28
N TRP A 70 -16.10 -8.94 -25.25
CA TRP A 70 -17.12 -9.21 -24.23
C TRP A 70 -17.60 -10.65 -24.33
N GLY A 71 -17.93 -11.15 -25.53
CA GLY A 71 -18.34 -12.53 -25.75
C GLY A 71 -17.26 -13.56 -25.40
N GLU A 72 -15.97 -13.22 -25.54
CA GLU A 72 -14.85 -14.05 -25.10
C GLU A 72 -14.77 -14.13 -23.57
N LEU A 73 -14.92 -13.00 -22.86
CA LEU A 73 -14.75 -12.97 -21.40
C LEU A 73 -15.98 -13.42 -20.60
N VAL A 74 -17.20 -13.30 -21.15
CA VAL A 74 -18.45 -13.54 -20.40
C VAL A 74 -18.51 -14.91 -19.73
N PRO A 75 -18.19 -16.04 -20.39
CA PRO A 75 -18.26 -17.34 -19.73
C PRO A 75 -17.39 -17.43 -18.47
N ASP A 76 -16.17 -16.88 -18.54
CA ASP A 76 -15.24 -16.86 -17.43
C ASP A 76 -15.68 -15.86 -16.34
N LEU A 77 -16.20 -14.69 -16.75
CA LEU A 77 -16.74 -13.70 -15.81
C LEU A 77 -17.98 -14.22 -15.07
N GLU A 78 -18.86 -14.97 -15.74
CA GLU A 78 -20.01 -15.65 -15.12
C GLU A 78 -19.56 -16.67 -14.09
N GLU A 79 -18.53 -17.47 -14.39
CA GLU A 79 -17.95 -18.41 -13.42
C GLU A 79 -17.39 -17.67 -12.20
N LEU A 80 -16.61 -16.61 -12.41
CA LEU A 80 -16.10 -15.79 -11.32
C LEU A 80 -17.24 -15.19 -10.49
N ASP A 81 -18.29 -14.68 -11.11
CA ASP A 81 -19.42 -14.09 -10.40
C ASP A 81 -20.26 -15.13 -9.67
N GLU A 82 -20.42 -16.35 -10.19
CA GLU A 82 -21.15 -17.43 -9.51
C GLU A 82 -20.43 -17.87 -8.22
N TYR A 83 -19.10 -17.98 -8.26
CA TYR A 83 -18.31 -18.53 -7.16
C TYR A 83 -17.68 -17.49 -6.21
N GLY A 84 -17.86 -16.20 -6.46
CA GLY A 84 -17.30 -15.15 -5.61
C GLY A 84 -15.83 -14.85 -5.88
N GLY A 85 -15.41 -15.01 -7.14
CA GLY A 85 -14.03 -15.02 -7.63
C GLY A 85 -13.62 -16.40 -8.14
N GLY A 86 -12.33 -16.58 -8.39
CA GLY A 86 -11.80 -17.83 -8.92
C GLY A 86 -10.29 -17.94 -8.82
N ASP A 87 -9.71 -18.85 -9.58
CA ASP A 87 -8.25 -18.96 -9.67
C ASP A 87 -7.63 -17.66 -10.21
N TYR A 88 -6.45 -17.29 -9.69
CA TYR A 88 -5.78 -16.05 -10.08
C TYR A 88 -5.51 -15.99 -11.59
N GLY A 89 -5.21 -17.12 -12.25
CA GLY A 89 -4.98 -17.12 -13.69
C GLY A 89 -6.23 -16.78 -14.51
N LEU A 90 -7.40 -17.23 -14.05
CA LEU A 90 -8.69 -16.91 -14.66
C LEU A 90 -9.04 -15.44 -14.43
N ALA A 91 -8.94 -14.97 -13.19
CA ALA A 91 -9.22 -13.59 -12.83
C ALA A 91 -8.30 -12.61 -13.60
N ASP A 92 -7.00 -12.92 -13.69
CA ASP A 92 -6.02 -12.12 -14.46
C ASP A 92 -6.37 -12.07 -15.96
N HIS A 93 -6.86 -13.19 -16.53
CA HIS A 93 -7.27 -13.23 -17.93
C HIS A 93 -8.50 -12.34 -18.19
N VAL A 94 -9.53 -12.46 -17.35
CA VAL A 94 -10.75 -11.64 -17.46
C VAL A 94 -10.41 -10.16 -17.25
N ALA A 95 -9.56 -9.83 -16.29
CA ALA A 95 -9.09 -8.46 -16.06
C ALA A 95 -8.36 -7.88 -17.29
N ASP A 96 -7.50 -8.66 -17.96
CA ASP A 96 -6.84 -8.22 -19.20
C ASP A 96 -7.83 -7.94 -20.33
N LEU A 97 -8.86 -8.79 -20.49
CA LEU A 97 -9.91 -8.58 -21.50
C LEU A 97 -10.76 -7.33 -21.19
N LEU A 98 -11.13 -7.12 -19.91
CA LEU A 98 -11.82 -5.90 -19.46
C LEU A 98 -10.97 -4.64 -19.73
N TYR A 99 -9.66 -4.71 -19.45
CA TYR A 99 -8.73 -3.63 -19.76
C TYR A 99 -8.62 -3.34 -21.26
N GLN A 100 -8.59 -4.37 -22.11
CA GLN A 100 -8.61 -4.22 -23.56
C GLN A 100 -9.89 -3.54 -24.05
N ILE A 101 -11.05 -3.92 -23.51
CA ILE A 101 -12.34 -3.27 -23.79
C ILE A 101 -12.29 -1.79 -23.40
N GLN A 102 -11.85 -1.50 -22.17
CA GLN A 102 -11.72 -0.13 -21.66
C GLN A 102 -10.84 0.74 -22.58
N ASN A 103 -9.70 0.20 -23.03
CA ASN A 103 -8.78 0.89 -23.94
C ASN A 103 -9.38 1.15 -25.34
N LYS A 104 -10.24 0.26 -25.84
CA LYS A 104 -10.95 0.49 -27.10
C LYS A 104 -12.02 1.57 -26.93
N LEU A 105 -12.78 1.54 -25.84
CA LEU A 105 -13.81 2.52 -25.54
C LEU A 105 -13.23 3.94 -25.34
N THR A 106 -12.09 4.09 -24.67
CA THR A 106 -11.48 5.41 -24.43
C THR A 106 -11.03 6.15 -25.70
N LYS A 107 -10.85 5.44 -26.83
CA LYS A 107 -10.52 6.05 -28.14
C LYS A 107 -11.69 6.79 -28.79
N ASN A 108 -12.90 6.66 -28.24
CA ASN A 108 -14.11 7.30 -28.73
C ASN A 108 -14.47 7.01 -30.19
N THR A 109 -14.14 5.81 -30.68
CA THR A 109 -14.45 5.34 -32.04
C THR A 109 -15.64 4.40 -32.12
N VAL A 110 -16.15 3.97 -30.96
CA VAL A 110 -17.31 3.08 -30.81
C VAL A 110 -18.59 3.92 -30.70
N ALA A 111 -19.62 3.58 -31.47
CA ALA A 111 -20.90 4.30 -31.48
C ALA A 111 -21.62 4.23 -30.13
N ALA A 112 -22.49 5.21 -29.87
CA ALA A 112 -23.24 5.34 -28.62
C ALA A 112 -24.16 4.15 -28.32
N GLU A 113 -24.75 3.54 -29.36
CA GLU A 113 -25.63 2.36 -29.22
C GLU A 113 -24.86 1.18 -28.61
N TYR A 114 -23.72 0.81 -29.20
CA TYR A 114 -22.85 -0.26 -28.68
C TYR A 114 -22.36 0.01 -27.25
N ARG A 115 -22.04 1.26 -26.91
CA ARG A 115 -21.64 1.65 -25.55
C ARG A 115 -22.77 1.46 -24.54
N THR A 116 -23.99 1.81 -24.94
CA THR A 116 -25.19 1.68 -24.12
C THR A 116 -25.51 0.21 -23.89
N ASP A 117 -25.45 -0.61 -24.94
CA ASP A 117 -25.69 -2.04 -24.86
C ASP A 117 -24.66 -2.71 -23.96
N LEU A 118 -23.37 -2.43 -24.17
CA LEU A 118 -22.30 -2.98 -23.31
C LEU A 118 -22.47 -2.52 -21.85
N LEU A 119 -22.84 -1.27 -21.61
CA LEU A 119 -23.08 -0.81 -20.25
C LEU A 119 -24.20 -1.61 -19.57
N ASN A 120 -25.27 -1.93 -20.30
CA ASN A 120 -26.36 -2.76 -19.78
C ASN A 120 -25.91 -4.18 -19.45
N GLU A 121 -24.93 -4.72 -20.17
CA GLU A 121 -24.32 -6.03 -19.91
C GLU A 121 -23.38 -6.01 -18.69
N VAL A 122 -22.67 -4.91 -18.44
CA VAL A 122 -21.71 -4.78 -17.33
C VAL A 122 -22.40 -4.53 -15.99
N LEU A 123 -23.50 -3.75 -15.98
CA LEU A 123 -24.18 -3.33 -14.74
C LEU A 123 -24.66 -4.48 -13.83
N PRO A 124 -25.15 -5.63 -14.34
CA PRO A 124 -25.49 -6.79 -13.53
C PRO A 124 -24.33 -7.30 -12.67
N TYR A 125 -23.11 -7.39 -13.22
CA TYR A 125 -21.92 -7.84 -12.49
C TYR A 125 -21.44 -6.83 -11.45
N ILE A 126 -21.59 -5.52 -11.73
CA ILE A 126 -21.35 -4.49 -10.71
C ILE A 126 -22.37 -4.61 -9.57
N ARG A 127 -23.63 -4.92 -9.90
CA ARG A 127 -24.70 -5.06 -8.90
C ARG A 127 -24.49 -6.27 -8.00
N SER A 128 -24.07 -7.41 -8.56
CA SER A 128 -23.71 -8.60 -7.77
C SER A 128 -22.50 -8.30 -6.89
N SER A 129 -21.46 -7.65 -7.45
CA SER A 129 -20.18 -7.38 -6.79
C SER A 129 -19.59 -8.68 -6.21
N ASN A 130 -19.67 -9.75 -7.00
CA ASN A 130 -19.25 -11.08 -6.57
C ASN A 130 -18.04 -11.59 -7.36
N ALA A 131 -17.86 -11.17 -8.62
CA ALA A 131 -16.73 -11.59 -9.47
C ALA A 131 -15.32 -11.27 -8.93
N GLY A 132 -15.18 -10.39 -7.93
CA GLY A 132 -13.87 -9.96 -7.42
C GLY A 132 -13.08 -9.04 -8.36
N LEU A 133 -13.75 -8.50 -9.38
CA LEU A 133 -13.20 -7.63 -10.43
C LEU A 133 -13.89 -6.26 -10.47
N ASP A 134 -14.32 -5.75 -9.30
CA ASP A 134 -15.12 -4.53 -9.21
C ASP A 134 -14.42 -3.36 -9.92
N ASP A 135 -13.14 -3.09 -9.61
CA ASP A 135 -12.40 -1.95 -10.17
C ASP A 135 -12.37 -1.97 -11.71
N ASP A 136 -12.15 -3.13 -12.33
CA ASP A 136 -12.13 -3.32 -13.78
C ASP A 136 -13.52 -3.11 -14.40
N LEU A 137 -14.57 -3.68 -13.77
CA LEU A 137 -15.96 -3.54 -14.22
C LEU A 137 -16.43 -2.07 -14.14
N TYR A 138 -16.14 -1.36 -13.04
CA TYR A 138 -16.38 0.08 -12.97
C TYR A 138 -15.58 0.81 -14.06
N GLY A 139 -14.32 0.43 -14.28
CA GLY A 139 -13.47 0.98 -15.34
C GLY A 139 -14.11 0.92 -16.73
N VAL A 140 -14.69 -0.21 -17.10
CA VAL A 140 -15.44 -0.39 -18.36
C VAL A 140 -16.71 0.47 -18.36
N ALA A 141 -17.49 0.45 -17.28
CA ALA A 141 -18.72 1.25 -17.18
C ALA A 141 -18.48 2.75 -17.37
N TYR A 142 -17.42 3.30 -16.76
CA TYR A 142 -17.00 4.69 -16.99
C TYR A 142 -16.54 4.93 -18.43
N ALA A 143 -15.84 3.98 -19.04
CA ALA A 143 -15.34 4.11 -20.40
C ALA A 143 -16.46 4.08 -21.46
N CYS A 144 -17.62 3.49 -21.15
CA CYS A 144 -18.81 3.59 -21.98
C CYS A 144 -19.35 5.02 -22.07
N CYS A 145 -19.14 5.87 -21.06
CA CYS A 145 -19.66 7.24 -21.02
C CYS A 145 -18.78 8.23 -21.79
N CYS A 146 -19.35 8.96 -22.74
CA CYS A 146 -18.67 9.95 -23.58
C CYS A 146 -18.90 11.39 -23.11
N ASP A 147 -20.03 11.66 -22.47
CA ASP A 147 -20.42 12.99 -22.02
C ASP A 147 -21.07 13.01 -20.63
N ASN A 148 -21.53 14.19 -20.20
CA ASN A 148 -22.15 14.37 -18.89
C ASN A 148 -23.53 13.71 -18.77
N ASP A 149 -24.26 13.52 -19.87
CA ASP A 149 -25.57 12.86 -19.86
C ASP A 149 -25.43 11.35 -19.72
N ASP A 150 -24.43 10.76 -20.39
CA ASP A 150 -24.03 9.37 -20.15
C ASP A 150 -23.64 9.14 -18.69
N LEU A 151 -22.77 10.01 -18.16
CA LEU A 151 -22.35 9.95 -16.77
C LEU A 151 -23.55 10.08 -15.81
N ARG A 152 -24.49 10.98 -16.08
CA ARG A 152 -25.71 11.12 -15.27
C ARG A 152 -26.54 9.84 -15.30
N ARG A 153 -26.74 9.20 -16.47
CA ARG A 153 -27.44 7.91 -16.57
C ARG A 153 -26.74 6.82 -15.76
N LEU A 154 -25.40 6.76 -15.83
CA LEU A 154 -24.61 5.82 -15.05
C LEU A 154 -24.76 6.06 -13.54
N ALA A 155 -24.72 7.31 -13.09
CA ALA A 155 -24.91 7.66 -11.68
C ALA A 155 -26.29 7.23 -11.17
N MET A 156 -27.36 7.45 -11.95
CA MET A 156 -28.71 6.98 -11.64
C MET A 156 -28.78 5.45 -11.54
N ALA A 157 -28.09 4.74 -12.44
CA ALA A 157 -28.02 3.28 -12.39
C ALA A 157 -27.33 2.81 -11.10
N PHE A 158 -26.23 3.43 -10.70
CA PHE A 158 -25.54 3.12 -9.45
C PHE A 158 -26.38 3.44 -8.20
N GLU A 159 -27.06 4.59 -8.14
CA GLU A 159 -27.99 4.92 -7.05
C GLU A 159 -29.09 3.85 -6.90
N SER A 160 -29.64 3.37 -8.03
CA SER A 160 -30.71 2.37 -8.02
C SER A 160 -30.30 1.04 -7.40
N MET A 161 -29.00 0.76 -7.29
CA MET A 161 -28.48 -0.46 -6.66
C MET A 161 -28.58 -0.42 -5.13
N ALA A 162 -28.72 0.77 -4.53
CA ALA A 162 -28.85 0.97 -3.09
C ALA A 162 -27.76 0.28 -2.23
N ARG A 163 -26.52 0.29 -2.72
CA ARG A 163 -25.33 -0.24 -2.02
C ARG A 163 -24.29 0.85 -1.81
N ASP A 164 -23.49 0.70 -0.75
CA ASP A 164 -22.49 1.70 -0.33
C ASP A 164 -21.51 2.08 -1.47
N TRP A 165 -20.91 1.09 -2.13
CA TRP A 165 -19.89 1.34 -3.16
C TRP A 165 -20.46 1.95 -4.45
N PRO A 166 -21.55 1.43 -5.06
CA PRO A 166 -22.24 2.13 -6.14
C PRO A 166 -22.67 3.56 -5.78
N THR A 167 -23.19 3.78 -4.57
CA THR A 167 -23.61 5.12 -4.12
C THR A 167 -22.44 6.10 -4.05
N ASP A 168 -21.25 5.64 -3.62
CA ASP A 168 -20.04 6.45 -3.66
C ASP A 168 -19.63 6.83 -5.10
N HIS A 169 -19.67 5.88 -6.05
CA HIS A 169 -19.41 6.17 -7.46
C HIS A 169 -20.43 7.15 -8.05
N ALA A 170 -21.73 6.98 -7.76
CA ALA A 170 -22.77 7.92 -8.19
C ALA A 170 -22.48 9.34 -7.69
N ARG A 171 -22.15 9.49 -6.40
CA ARG A 171 -21.80 10.79 -5.81
C ARG A 171 -20.58 11.42 -6.50
N ARG A 172 -19.52 10.65 -6.77
CA ARG A 172 -18.33 11.15 -7.48
C ARG A 172 -18.68 11.65 -8.88
N ILE A 173 -19.56 10.93 -9.59
CA ILE A 173 -20.06 11.36 -10.89
C ILE A 173 -20.84 12.67 -10.79
N TYR A 174 -21.80 12.78 -9.87
CA TYR A 174 -22.57 14.01 -9.70
C TYR A 174 -21.69 15.21 -9.40
N ARG A 175 -20.67 15.06 -8.55
CA ARG A 175 -19.66 16.10 -8.32
C ARG A 175 -18.93 16.47 -9.61
N LYS A 176 -18.48 15.48 -10.39
CA LYS A 176 -17.73 15.70 -11.64
C LYS A 176 -18.53 16.45 -12.69
N ILE A 177 -19.82 16.14 -12.85
CA ILE A 177 -20.69 16.76 -13.85
C ILE A 177 -21.31 18.09 -13.37
N GLY A 178 -21.02 18.52 -12.14
CA GLY A 178 -21.54 19.76 -11.55
C GLY A 178 -22.97 19.69 -11.04
N ASP A 179 -23.48 18.47 -10.80
CA ASP A 179 -24.80 18.26 -10.19
C ASP A 179 -24.71 18.38 -8.66
N ASN A 180 -24.58 19.63 -8.21
CA ASN A 180 -24.31 19.97 -6.81
C ASN A 180 -25.41 19.48 -5.86
N GLU A 181 -26.68 19.52 -6.28
CA GLU A 181 -27.82 19.09 -5.46
C GLU A 181 -27.73 17.58 -5.19
N LYS A 182 -27.55 16.77 -6.24
CA LYS A 182 -27.39 15.32 -6.09
C LYS A 182 -26.13 14.93 -5.34
N TYR A 183 -25.02 15.61 -5.60
CA TYR A 183 -23.79 15.41 -4.83
C TYR A 183 -24.04 15.62 -3.32
N LEU A 184 -24.67 16.73 -2.94
CA LEU A 184 -24.92 17.06 -1.54
C LEU A 184 -25.94 16.12 -0.89
N GLU A 185 -26.99 15.72 -1.62
CA GLU A 185 -27.98 14.72 -1.18
C GLU A 185 -27.26 13.43 -0.76
N LEU A 186 -26.48 12.85 -1.68
CA LEU A 186 -25.77 11.58 -1.42
C LEU A 186 -24.65 11.73 -0.39
N ARG A 187 -23.95 12.89 -0.37
CA ARG A 187 -22.91 13.15 0.62
C ARG A 187 -23.47 13.22 2.04
N ALA A 188 -24.69 13.73 2.22
CA ALA A 188 -25.33 13.86 3.51
C ALA A 188 -25.75 12.51 4.12
N LEU A 189 -25.97 11.47 3.31
CA LEU A 189 -26.41 10.15 3.77
C LEU A 189 -25.35 9.44 4.64
N LYS A 190 -24.06 9.70 4.39
CA LYS A 190 -22.95 9.05 5.11
C LYS A 190 -21.86 10.08 5.36
N MET A 191 -21.50 10.35 6.61
CA MET A 191 -20.42 11.29 6.99
C MET A 191 -19.66 10.70 8.19
N GLU A 192 -18.93 9.62 7.93
CA GLU A 192 -18.33 8.78 8.97
C GLU A 192 -16.82 9.00 9.04
N PHE A 193 -16.13 8.94 7.90
CA PHE A 193 -14.67 8.96 7.86
C PHE A 193 -14.11 10.36 7.60
N GLY A 194 -12.86 10.60 8.01
CA GLY A 194 -12.17 11.86 7.71
C GLY A 194 -12.17 12.26 6.23
N LEU A 195 -12.07 11.27 5.33
CA LEU A 195 -12.16 11.48 3.88
C LEU A 195 -13.53 12.01 3.43
N ASP A 196 -14.61 11.68 4.14
CA ASP A 196 -15.95 12.17 3.82
C ASP A 196 -16.08 13.67 4.06
N TYR A 197 -15.56 14.12 5.20
CA TYR A 197 -15.48 15.53 5.55
C TYR A 197 -14.50 16.27 4.65
N HIS A 198 -13.40 15.64 4.25
CA HIS A 198 -12.42 16.24 3.34
C HIS A 198 -13.02 16.47 1.94
N ASP A 199 -13.71 15.47 1.40
CA ASP A 199 -14.43 15.56 0.13
C ASP A 199 -15.41 16.75 0.14
N LEU A 200 -16.25 16.85 1.18
CA LEU A 200 -17.24 17.93 1.32
C LEU A 200 -16.61 19.31 1.60
N ALA A 201 -15.55 19.37 2.39
CA ALA A 201 -14.81 20.62 2.63
C ALA A 201 -14.19 21.15 1.34
N THR A 202 -13.59 20.27 0.55
CA THR A 202 -13.02 20.62 -0.76
C THR A 202 -14.11 21.09 -1.72
N PHE A 203 -15.27 20.42 -1.72
CA PHE A 203 -16.41 20.87 -2.51
C PHE A 203 -16.83 22.31 -2.16
N TYR A 204 -17.07 22.62 -0.88
CA TYR A 204 -17.45 23.98 -0.48
C TYR A 204 -16.36 25.00 -0.81
N TRP A 205 -15.09 24.59 -0.73
CA TRP A 205 -13.97 25.44 -1.09
C TRP A 205 -13.98 25.79 -2.58
N GLU A 206 -14.21 24.80 -3.45
CA GLU A 206 -14.32 24.97 -4.91
C GLU A 206 -15.52 25.86 -5.29
N GLN A 207 -16.64 25.76 -4.55
CA GLN A 207 -17.81 26.63 -4.73
C GLN A 207 -17.62 28.06 -4.19
N GLY A 208 -16.50 28.35 -3.54
CA GLY A 208 -16.21 29.66 -2.95
C GLY A 208 -16.79 29.89 -1.55
N GLU A 209 -17.44 28.88 -0.94
CA GLU A 209 -17.97 28.91 0.42
C GLU A 209 -16.86 28.63 1.46
N LYS A 210 -15.88 29.54 1.56
CA LYS A 210 -14.61 29.32 2.28
C LYS A 210 -14.80 29.03 3.77
N GLU A 211 -15.63 29.79 4.46
CA GLU A 211 -15.91 29.62 5.89
C GLU A 211 -16.57 28.27 6.16
N ARG A 212 -17.49 27.87 5.28
CA ARG A 212 -18.19 26.59 5.37
C ARG A 212 -17.23 25.43 5.16
N ALA A 213 -16.34 25.53 4.18
CA ALA A 213 -15.30 24.54 3.92
C ALA A 213 -14.39 24.33 5.14
N ILE A 214 -13.89 25.43 5.73
CA ILE A 214 -13.04 25.38 6.94
C ILE A 214 -13.80 24.72 8.10
N LYS A 215 -15.07 25.13 8.32
CA LYS A 215 -15.90 24.55 9.38
C LYS A 215 -16.13 23.05 9.17
N THR A 216 -16.44 22.62 7.94
CA THR A 216 -16.60 21.21 7.60
C THR A 216 -15.35 20.41 7.89
N ALA A 217 -14.17 20.93 7.52
CA ALA A 217 -12.92 20.23 7.80
C ALA A 217 -12.61 20.16 9.31
N GLN A 218 -12.88 21.23 10.06
CA GLN A 218 -12.74 21.24 11.53
C GLN A 218 -13.70 20.27 12.23
N ASP A 219 -14.93 20.16 11.74
CA ASP A 219 -15.89 19.18 12.23
C ASP A 219 -15.42 17.76 11.91
N GLY A 220 -14.82 17.54 10.74
CA GLY A 220 -14.21 16.27 10.36
C GLY A 220 -13.06 15.85 11.28
N LEU A 221 -12.20 16.78 11.71
CA LEU A 221 -11.13 16.47 12.68
C LEU A 221 -11.67 16.06 14.05
N LYS A 222 -12.91 16.43 14.40
CA LYS A 222 -13.53 16.12 15.69
C LYS A 222 -14.39 14.86 15.65
N LYS A 223 -15.05 14.61 14.52
CA LYS A 223 -16.10 13.58 14.39
C LYS A 223 -15.74 12.46 13.43
N GLY A 224 -14.81 12.71 12.51
CA GLY A 224 -14.44 11.75 11.49
C GLY A 224 -13.60 10.62 12.06
N ASP A 225 -13.91 9.40 11.65
CA ASP A 225 -13.14 8.20 11.97
C ASP A 225 -12.04 7.93 10.94
N GLY A 226 -11.06 7.12 11.36
CA GLY A 226 -9.97 6.67 10.50
C GLY A 226 -8.96 7.76 10.15
N ARG A 227 -8.66 7.89 8.86
CA ARG A 227 -7.57 8.73 8.34
C ARG A 227 -7.96 10.21 8.35
N LEU A 228 -7.16 11.05 9.01
CA LEU A 228 -7.41 12.50 9.17
C LEU A 228 -6.36 13.41 8.53
N GLU A 229 -5.33 12.87 7.85
CA GLU A 229 -4.23 13.70 7.36
C GLU A 229 -4.67 14.71 6.29
N GLU A 230 -5.57 14.31 5.38
CA GLU A 230 -6.09 15.17 4.32
C GLU A 230 -6.80 16.41 4.89
N LEU A 231 -7.57 16.23 5.96
CA LEU A 231 -8.24 17.34 6.67
C LEU A 231 -7.23 18.29 7.32
N ARG A 232 -6.18 17.75 7.96
CA ARG A 232 -5.12 18.56 8.58
C ARG A 232 -4.33 19.32 7.54
N GLN A 233 -4.03 18.68 6.40
CA GLN A 233 -3.34 19.32 5.29
C GLN A 233 -4.21 20.43 4.69
N PHE A 234 -5.47 20.14 4.40
CA PHE A 234 -6.43 21.12 3.89
C PHE A 234 -6.47 22.37 4.77
N LEU A 235 -6.68 22.21 6.09
CA LEU A 235 -6.71 23.34 7.02
C LEU A 235 -5.36 24.05 7.13
N SER A 236 -4.25 23.33 7.05
CA SER A 236 -2.91 23.92 7.14
C SER A 236 -2.63 24.83 5.94
N GLU A 237 -2.94 24.38 4.73
CA GLU A 237 -2.80 25.19 3.51
C GLU A 237 -3.62 26.48 3.61
N ARG A 238 -4.87 26.39 4.12
CA ARG A 238 -5.74 27.57 4.23
C ARG A 238 -5.31 28.53 5.32
N ALA A 239 -4.79 28.02 6.43
CA ALA A 239 -4.19 28.86 7.47
C ALA A 239 -2.94 29.61 6.94
N GLN A 240 -2.16 29.00 6.04
CA GLN A 240 -1.05 29.69 5.39
C GLN A 240 -1.53 30.77 4.42
N GLU A 241 -2.53 30.47 3.58
CA GLU A 241 -3.10 31.43 2.61
C GLU A 241 -3.70 32.67 3.29
N THR A 242 -4.34 32.50 4.45
CA THR A 242 -4.97 33.60 5.20
C THR A 242 -4.03 34.30 6.18
N GLY A 243 -2.79 33.82 6.31
CA GLY A 243 -1.82 34.37 7.27
C GLY A 243 -2.09 34.02 8.73
N ASP A 244 -2.99 33.06 9.01
CA ASP A 244 -3.24 32.55 10.36
C ASP A 244 -2.09 31.63 10.83
N ARG A 245 -0.97 32.26 11.21
CA ARG A 245 0.20 31.56 11.75
C ARG A 245 -0.14 30.72 12.96
N LYS A 246 -1.03 31.20 13.84
CA LYS A 246 -1.38 30.50 15.08
C LYS A 246 -2.17 29.22 14.79
N GLY A 247 -3.19 29.30 13.93
CA GLY A 247 -3.96 28.14 13.49
C GLY A 247 -3.08 27.12 12.76
N TYR A 248 -2.20 27.59 11.87
CA TYR A 248 -1.23 26.74 11.19
C TYR A 248 -0.33 25.99 12.17
N MET A 249 0.27 26.68 13.14
CA MET A 249 1.16 26.04 14.12
C MET A 249 0.44 25.03 15.01
N GLN A 250 -0.81 25.28 15.36
CA GLN A 250 -1.63 24.34 16.13
C GLN A 250 -1.87 23.03 15.35
N LEU A 251 -2.22 23.12 14.06
CA LEU A 251 -2.43 21.94 13.21
C LEU A 251 -1.15 21.12 13.03
N GLN A 252 -0.02 21.81 12.81
CA GLN A 252 1.28 21.18 12.67
C GLN A 252 1.73 20.51 13.98
N PHE A 253 1.41 21.11 15.13
CA PHE A 253 1.64 20.51 16.44
C PHE A 253 0.82 19.22 16.60
N GLU A 254 -0.47 19.26 16.33
CA GLU A 254 -1.36 18.09 16.43
C GLU A 254 -0.90 16.93 15.54
N GLN A 255 -0.52 17.22 14.29
CA GLN A 255 0.03 16.23 13.36
C GLN A 255 1.40 15.68 13.81
N THR A 256 2.19 16.50 14.49
CA THR A 256 3.50 16.11 15.01
C THR A 256 3.38 15.15 16.18
N VAL A 257 2.45 15.41 17.10
CA VAL A 257 2.24 14.57 18.29
C VAL A 257 1.45 13.30 18.00
N ASP A 258 0.69 13.28 16.90
CA ASP A 258 0.08 12.08 16.34
C ASP A 258 1.17 11.14 15.79
N LEU A 259 1.44 10.02 16.49
CA LEU A 259 2.58 9.13 16.24
C LEU A 259 3.93 9.88 16.19
N LEU A 260 4.28 10.54 17.29
CA LEU A 260 5.51 11.32 17.43
C LEU A 260 6.76 10.46 17.15
N THR A 261 7.63 10.94 16.26
CA THR A 261 8.94 10.35 15.95
C THR A 261 10.03 11.40 16.08
N LEU A 262 11.30 10.99 16.17
CA LEU A 262 12.41 11.94 16.15
C LEU A 262 12.39 12.81 14.87
N LYS A 263 12.02 12.23 13.72
CA LYS A 263 11.93 12.95 12.45
C LYS A 263 10.87 14.06 12.53
N LYS A 264 9.67 13.74 13.02
CA LYS A 264 8.58 14.71 13.20
C LYS A 264 8.95 15.79 14.23
N TYR A 265 9.53 15.40 15.35
CA TYR A 265 10.04 16.33 16.37
C TYR A 265 11.03 17.35 15.78
N GLN A 266 12.02 16.88 15.02
CA GLN A 266 13.02 17.76 14.40
C GLN A 266 12.41 18.66 13.31
N ALA A 267 11.48 18.13 12.52
CA ALA A 267 10.79 18.90 11.49
C ALA A 267 9.96 20.04 12.11
N PHE A 268 9.17 19.75 13.14
CA PHE A 268 8.36 20.75 13.83
C PHE A 268 9.22 21.79 14.54
N LYS A 269 10.34 21.38 15.16
CA LYS A 269 11.31 22.32 15.74
C LYS A 269 11.88 23.30 14.70
N LYS A 270 12.18 22.83 13.49
CA LYS A 270 12.67 23.69 12.40
C LYS A 270 11.60 24.64 11.87
N LEU A 271 10.33 24.26 11.98
CA LEU A 271 9.19 25.06 11.54
C LEU A 271 8.89 26.23 12.51
N CYS A 272 9.15 26.04 13.79
CA CYS A 272 8.95 27.05 14.83
C CYS A 272 10.03 28.16 14.78
N THR A 273 9.63 29.38 15.09
CA THR A 273 10.56 30.40 15.61
C THR A 273 11.05 30.00 17.00
N LYS A 274 12.07 30.70 17.51
CA LYS A 274 12.65 30.41 18.83
C LYS A 274 11.61 30.54 19.96
N ASP A 275 10.76 31.56 19.90
CA ASP A 275 9.75 31.84 20.92
C ASP A 275 8.56 30.86 20.83
N GLU A 276 8.12 30.53 19.61
CA GLU A 276 7.12 29.49 19.38
C GLU A 276 7.60 28.13 19.90
N TRP A 277 8.86 27.76 19.61
CA TRP A 277 9.43 26.51 20.08
C TRP A 277 9.42 26.42 21.60
N GLY A 278 9.79 27.50 22.30
CA GLY A 278 9.75 27.55 23.77
C GLY A 278 8.35 27.28 24.34
N SER A 279 7.28 27.62 23.60
CA SER A 279 5.90 27.39 24.02
C SER A 279 5.39 25.98 23.71
N TYR A 280 5.88 25.36 22.63
CA TYR A 280 5.44 24.03 22.20
C TYR A 280 6.30 22.88 22.73
N GLU A 281 7.57 23.14 23.06
CA GLU A 281 8.53 22.09 23.44
C GLU A 281 8.01 21.25 24.62
N ASP A 282 7.59 21.91 25.71
CA ASP A 282 7.06 21.21 26.89
C ASP A 282 5.77 20.43 26.56
N ALA A 283 4.89 20.99 25.73
CA ALA A 283 3.66 20.32 25.32
C ALA A 283 3.95 19.05 24.49
N ILE A 284 4.97 19.07 23.62
CA ILE A 284 5.41 17.89 22.87
C ILE A 284 5.99 16.84 23.82
N LEU A 285 6.84 17.27 24.77
CA LEU A 285 7.48 16.36 25.70
C LEU A 285 6.45 15.65 26.60
N GLN A 286 5.38 16.33 27.00
CA GLN A 286 4.26 15.70 27.73
C GLN A 286 3.55 14.60 26.92
N LYS A 287 3.62 14.63 25.58
CA LYS A 287 3.04 13.58 24.71
C LYS A 287 3.98 12.41 24.47
N LEU A 288 5.25 12.50 24.87
CA LEU A 288 6.21 11.40 24.71
C LEU A 288 5.75 10.13 25.41
N ASP A 289 4.97 10.21 26.50
CA ASP A 289 4.50 9.01 27.21
C ASP A 289 3.68 8.06 26.34
N ARG A 290 2.97 8.60 25.34
CA ARG A 290 2.14 7.84 24.38
C ARG A 290 2.94 7.30 23.18
N THR A 291 4.21 7.65 23.07
CA THR A 291 5.10 7.26 21.97
C THR A 291 5.75 5.90 22.25
N TRP A 292 6.24 5.22 21.22
CA TRP A 292 7.02 4.00 21.41
C TRP A 292 8.37 4.29 22.08
N ASP A 293 8.82 3.41 22.98
CA ASP A 293 10.05 3.61 23.76
C ASP A 293 11.29 3.80 22.87
N SER A 294 11.33 3.20 21.67
CA SER A 294 12.42 3.39 20.70
C SER A 294 12.50 4.82 20.15
N GLU A 295 11.37 5.45 19.88
CA GLU A 295 11.31 6.86 19.43
C GLU A 295 11.55 7.82 20.59
N LYS A 296 11.06 7.51 21.81
CA LYS A 296 11.43 8.27 23.01
C LYS A 296 12.94 8.28 23.22
N LEU A 297 13.58 7.12 23.09
CA LEU A 297 15.02 6.96 23.24
C LEU A 297 15.77 7.84 22.23
N LYS A 298 15.34 7.83 20.96
CA LYS A 298 15.90 8.69 19.91
C LYS A 298 15.78 10.18 20.25
N ILE A 299 14.63 10.61 20.75
CA ILE A 299 14.37 12.01 21.13
C ILE A 299 15.22 12.42 22.33
N PHE A 300 15.28 11.63 23.40
CA PHE A 300 16.12 11.94 24.56
C PHE A 300 17.61 11.98 24.21
N MET A 301 18.08 11.05 23.37
CA MET A 301 19.46 11.07 22.89
C MET A 301 19.77 12.29 22.02
N HIS A 302 18.84 12.70 21.15
CA HIS A 302 18.97 13.93 20.36
C HIS A 302 19.04 15.18 21.25
N ARG A 303 18.22 15.23 22.29
CA ARG A 303 18.18 16.31 23.29
C ARG A 303 19.34 16.27 24.30
N LYS A 304 20.18 15.23 24.26
CA LYS A 304 21.25 14.98 25.24
C LYS A 304 20.74 14.80 26.68
N GLU A 305 19.49 14.35 26.84
CA GLU A 305 18.88 14.02 28.12
C GLU A 305 19.24 12.57 28.51
N TYR A 306 20.52 12.35 28.78
CA TYR A 306 21.09 10.99 28.89
C TYR A 306 20.51 10.17 30.05
N ASP A 307 20.12 10.80 31.17
CA ASP A 307 19.48 10.10 32.29
C ASP A 307 18.11 9.53 31.90
N LYS A 308 17.31 10.32 31.16
CA LYS A 308 16.00 9.86 30.66
C LYS A 308 16.17 8.79 29.59
N ALA A 309 17.14 8.97 28.70
CA ALA A 309 17.49 7.95 27.70
C ALA A 309 17.88 6.61 28.37
N LEU A 310 18.70 6.65 29.43
CA LEU A 310 19.07 5.48 30.21
C LEU A 310 17.82 4.81 30.83
N ALA A 311 16.94 5.59 31.46
CA ALA A 311 15.72 5.06 32.06
C ALA A 311 14.82 4.35 31.03
N THR A 312 14.65 4.94 29.84
CA THR A 312 13.91 4.31 28.73
C THR A 312 14.59 3.04 28.24
N LEU A 313 15.91 3.05 28.06
CA LEU A 313 16.69 1.89 27.62
C LEU A 313 16.56 0.71 28.59
N LEU A 314 16.69 0.97 29.90
CA LEU A 314 16.60 -0.06 30.93
C LEU A 314 15.20 -0.68 31.01
N LYS A 315 14.15 0.11 30.75
CA LYS A 315 12.76 -0.36 30.67
C LYS A 315 12.53 -1.31 29.49
N ALA A 316 13.10 -1.01 28.33
CA ALA A 316 12.95 -1.80 27.10
C ALA A 316 13.63 -3.18 27.14
N ARG A 317 14.53 -3.40 28.12
CA ARG A 317 15.36 -4.61 28.29
C ARG A 317 16.30 -4.87 27.10
N TYR A 318 17.21 -5.82 27.26
CA TYR A 318 18.14 -6.18 26.19
C TYR A 318 17.41 -6.93 25.06
N PRO A 319 17.60 -6.55 23.79
CA PRO A 319 16.87 -7.16 22.67
C PRO A 319 17.18 -8.66 22.51
N TYR A 320 16.13 -9.47 22.37
CA TYR A 320 16.25 -10.93 22.32
C TYR A 320 16.36 -11.48 20.89
N ASN A 321 15.75 -10.83 19.91
CA ASN A 321 15.74 -11.28 18.51
C ASN A 321 16.74 -10.50 17.64
N SER A 322 17.10 -11.07 16.48
CA SER A 322 18.05 -10.48 15.53
C SER A 322 17.42 -9.41 14.62
N TYR A 323 16.10 -9.28 14.64
CA TYR A 323 15.33 -8.41 13.74
C TYR A 323 14.94 -7.07 14.36
N GLY A 324 15.38 -6.77 15.59
CA GLY A 324 15.13 -5.51 16.29
C GLY A 324 16.20 -5.21 17.35
N GLY A 325 16.29 -3.96 17.82
CA GLY A 325 17.17 -3.59 18.93
C GLY A 325 18.53 -2.98 18.56
N GLU A 326 18.85 -2.81 17.27
CA GLU A 326 20.15 -2.29 16.85
C GLU A 326 20.38 -0.85 17.34
N TYR A 327 19.33 -0.04 17.34
CA TYR A 327 19.42 1.34 17.81
C TYR A 327 19.67 1.41 19.32
N GLU A 328 18.95 0.60 20.10
CA GLU A 328 19.08 0.48 21.55
C GLU A 328 20.50 0.06 21.94
N LEU A 329 21.11 -0.87 21.20
CA LEU A 329 22.50 -1.27 21.40
C LEU A 329 23.50 -0.16 21.07
N LYS A 330 23.25 0.62 20.00
CA LYS A 330 24.06 1.80 19.68
C LYS A 330 23.94 2.87 20.76
N VAL A 331 22.77 3.03 21.36
CA VAL A 331 22.55 3.96 22.47
C VAL A 331 23.25 3.47 23.73
N ALA A 332 23.13 2.19 24.07
CA ALA A 332 23.84 1.59 25.19
C ALA A 332 25.35 1.86 25.10
N ALA A 333 25.95 1.62 23.91
CA ALA A 333 27.36 1.88 23.65
C ALA A 333 27.75 3.35 23.89
N LYS A 334 26.93 4.30 23.44
CA LYS A 334 27.17 5.74 23.67
C LYS A 334 27.06 6.16 25.15
N LEU A 335 26.42 5.34 25.98
CA LEU A 335 26.19 5.61 27.39
C LEU A 335 27.20 4.90 28.31
N GLU A 336 28.06 4.01 27.80
CA GLU A 336 28.98 3.18 28.57
C GLU A 336 29.88 4.00 29.52
N ASN A 337 30.53 5.04 29.01
CA ASN A 337 31.41 5.89 29.82
C ASN A 337 30.66 6.74 30.86
N ARG A 338 29.39 7.04 30.62
CA ARG A 338 28.59 7.91 31.48
C ARG A 338 27.88 7.14 32.59
N PHE A 339 27.46 5.90 32.30
CA PHE A 339 26.70 5.06 33.22
C PHE A 339 27.22 3.61 33.22
N PRO A 340 28.51 3.37 33.55
CA PRO A 340 29.16 2.08 33.34
C PRO A 340 28.45 0.93 34.06
N ASP A 341 28.11 1.09 35.34
CA ASP A 341 27.46 0.02 36.12
C ASP A 341 26.06 -0.34 35.59
N LYS A 342 25.29 0.67 35.17
CA LYS A 342 23.93 0.47 34.67
C LYS A 342 23.93 -0.19 33.30
N ILE A 343 24.86 0.20 32.42
CA ILE A 343 25.01 -0.42 31.10
C ILE A 343 25.61 -1.83 31.19
N LEU A 344 26.54 -2.08 32.11
CA LEU A 344 27.00 -3.43 32.42
C LEU A 344 25.82 -4.32 32.83
N GLY A 345 24.97 -3.86 33.76
CA GLY A 345 23.76 -4.58 34.15
C GLY A 345 22.79 -4.82 32.99
N TYR A 346 22.63 -3.84 32.10
CA TYR A 346 21.84 -3.99 30.87
C TYR A 346 22.39 -5.08 29.96
N TYR A 347 23.69 -5.12 29.68
CA TYR A 347 24.32 -6.18 28.89
C TYR A 347 24.25 -7.54 29.57
N GLN A 348 24.47 -7.61 30.88
CA GLN A 348 24.30 -8.85 31.65
C GLN A 348 22.87 -9.40 31.54
N SER A 349 21.85 -8.54 31.51
CA SER A 349 20.46 -8.99 31.30
C SER A 349 20.26 -9.71 29.95
N GLY A 350 21.05 -9.35 28.92
CA GLY A 350 21.03 -10.00 27.61
C GLY A 350 21.59 -11.43 27.60
N LEU A 351 22.44 -11.78 28.57
CA LEU A 351 22.90 -13.15 28.78
C LEU A 351 21.75 -14.06 29.24
N GLY A 352 20.73 -13.50 29.89
CA GLY A 352 19.57 -14.24 30.40
C GLY A 352 19.96 -15.44 31.27
N ASN A 353 19.10 -16.45 31.33
CA ASN A 353 19.40 -17.66 32.09
C ASN A 353 20.33 -18.60 31.32
N LEU A 354 21.58 -18.73 31.79
CA LEU A 354 22.58 -19.66 31.25
C LEU A 354 22.50 -21.06 31.88
N ASN A 355 21.69 -21.29 32.91
CA ASN A 355 21.65 -22.55 33.66
C ASN A 355 20.80 -23.64 32.99
N ARG A 356 20.28 -23.42 31.77
CA ARG A 356 19.53 -24.41 30.98
C ARG A 356 20.18 -24.73 29.64
N SER A 357 19.93 -25.92 29.11
CA SER A 357 20.38 -26.30 27.76
C SER A 357 19.70 -25.41 26.71
N LEU A 358 20.46 -24.89 25.76
CA LEU A 358 20.01 -24.04 24.66
C LEU A 358 20.54 -24.58 23.34
N THR A 359 19.99 -24.09 22.23
CA THR A 359 20.50 -24.40 20.90
C THR A 359 21.87 -23.74 20.69
N ARG A 360 22.69 -24.31 19.79
CA ARG A 360 23.99 -23.73 19.40
C ARG A 360 23.85 -22.27 18.94
N LYS A 361 22.79 -21.96 18.19
CA LYS A 361 22.44 -20.60 17.76
C LYS A 361 22.23 -19.63 18.93
N GLU A 362 21.54 -20.05 19.99
CA GLU A 362 21.35 -19.23 21.19
C GLU A 362 22.66 -19.04 21.97
N TYR A 363 23.52 -20.05 22.04
CA TYR A 363 24.85 -19.90 22.64
C TYR A 363 25.72 -18.92 21.87
N ALA A 364 25.77 -19.01 20.54
CA ALA A 364 26.48 -18.05 19.68
C ALA A 364 26.01 -16.59 19.92
N ARG A 365 24.68 -16.39 20.02
CA ARG A 365 24.10 -15.08 20.33
C ARG A 365 24.56 -14.57 21.70
N LYS A 366 24.50 -15.40 22.72
CA LYS A 366 24.89 -15.04 24.09
C LYS A 366 26.40 -14.81 24.22
N ALA A 367 27.22 -15.52 23.46
CA ALA A 367 28.65 -15.26 23.39
C ALA A 367 28.94 -13.85 22.85
N LYS A 368 28.19 -13.38 21.84
CA LYS A 368 28.27 -11.98 21.37
C LYS A 368 27.89 -10.96 22.44
N VAL A 369 26.92 -11.28 23.30
CA VAL A 369 26.58 -10.43 24.47
C VAL A 369 27.71 -10.46 25.50
N MET A 370 28.32 -11.63 25.74
CA MET A 370 29.44 -11.79 26.67
C MET A 370 30.66 -10.96 26.28
N ILE A 371 30.91 -10.76 24.99
CA ILE A 371 31.95 -9.81 24.50
C ILE A 371 31.69 -8.40 25.02
N LYS A 372 30.43 -7.93 24.99
CA LYS A 372 30.06 -6.61 25.50
C LYS A 372 30.22 -6.51 27.02
N VAL A 373 29.90 -7.58 27.75
CA VAL A 373 30.14 -7.65 29.20
C VAL A 373 31.64 -7.59 29.50
N ARG A 374 32.47 -8.32 28.76
CA ARG A 374 33.94 -8.23 28.87
C ARG A 374 34.43 -6.81 28.60
N HIS A 375 33.95 -6.19 27.52
CA HIS A 375 34.31 -4.81 27.16
C HIS A 375 34.04 -3.84 28.30
N MET A 376 32.88 -3.94 28.94
CA MET A 376 32.54 -3.10 30.10
C MET A 376 33.53 -3.28 31.25
N TYR A 377 33.83 -4.51 31.66
CA TYR A 377 34.77 -4.75 32.75
C TYR A 377 36.20 -4.35 32.40
N VAL A 378 36.70 -4.75 31.24
CA VAL A 378 38.13 -4.63 30.90
C VAL A 378 38.44 -3.24 30.35
N ASP A 379 37.65 -2.74 29.40
CA ASP A 379 38.01 -1.57 28.61
C ASP A 379 37.39 -0.28 29.15
N ILE A 380 36.17 -0.34 29.71
CA ILE A 380 35.45 0.84 30.23
C ILE A 380 35.69 1.06 31.72
N MET A 381 35.51 0.02 32.54
CA MET A 381 35.64 0.10 34.00
C MET A 381 37.07 -0.16 34.48
N ASN A 382 37.94 -0.68 33.61
CA ASN A 382 39.32 -1.04 33.92
C ASN A 382 39.46 -1.99 35.15
N THR A 383 38.57 -2.96 35.26
CA THR A 383 38.51 -3.99 36.30
C THR A 383 38.65 -5.41 35.73
N PRO A 384 39.79 -5.75 35.08
CA PRO A 384 39.98 -7.06 34.45
C PRO A 384 39.87 -8.24 35.44
N GLU A 385 40.19 -8.03 36.72
CA GLU A 385 40.03 -9.06 37.75
C GLU A 385 38.55 -9.43 37.97
N GLN A 386 37.65 -8.45 37.95
CA GLN A 386 36.21 -8.70 38.07
C GLN A 386 35.67 -9.46 36.85
N TRP A 387 36.16 -9.14 35.65
CA TRP A 387 35.88 -9.94 34.45
C TRP A 387 36.31 -11.39 34.64
N THR A 388 37.55 -11.63 35.09
CA THR A 388 38.07 -12.98 35.27
C THR A 388 37.22 -13.78 36.26
N ASN A 389 36.83 -13.19 37.39
CA ASN A 389 35.98 -13.83 38.38
C ASN A 389 34.59 -14.15 37.80
N PHE A 390 33.95 -13.19 37.14
CA PHE A 390 32.64 -13.38 36.50
C PHE A 390 32.68 -14.46 35.43
N ALA A 391 33.65 -14.40 34.52
CA ALA A 391 33.76 -15.33 33.40
C ALA A 391 34.11 -16.75 33.85
N ARG A 392 34.97 -16.92 34.87
CA ARG A 392 35.25 -18.23 35.48
C ARG A 392 34.01 -18.86 36.07
N GLN A 393 33.20 -18.09 36.79
CA GLN A 393 31.94 -18.60 37.36
C GLN A 393 31.01 -19.11 36.25
N VAL A 394 30.78 -18.30 35.20
CA VAL A 394 29.94 -18.69 34.06
C VAL A 394 30.47 -19.95 33.36
N LYS A 395 31.79 -20.07 33.21
CA LYS A 395 32.46 -21.23 32.60
C LYS A 395 32.27 -22.49 33.43
N LEU A 396 32.44 -22.39 34.76
CA LEU A 396 32.25 -23.49 35.70
C LEU A 396 30.81 -24.00 35.71
N ASP A 397 29.83 -23.08 35.76
CA ASP A 397 28.39 -23.40 35.76
C ASP A 397 27.95 -24.12 34.48
N ASN A 398 28.71 -23.98 33.40
CA ASN A 398 28.44 -24.61 32.09
C ASN A 398 29.51 -25.63 31.67
N LYS A 399 30.32 -26.17 32.59
CA LYS A 399 31.44 -27.08 32.27
C LYS A 399 31.00 -28.35 31.51
N LYS A 400 29.78 -28.85 31.78
CA LYS A 400 29.23 -30.08 31.17
C LYS A 400 28.57 -29.85 29.80
N ARG A 401 28.74 -28.66 29.18
CA ARG A 401 28.04 -28.28 27.94
C ARG A 401 29.04 -27.95 26.83
N PRO A 402 29.49 -28.94 26.03
CA PRO A 402 30.52 -28.74 25.00
C PRO A 402 30.15 -27.65 23.99
N ALA A 403 28.91 -27.67 23.45
CA ALA A 403 28.45 -26.66 22.50
C ALA A 403 28.45 -25.23 23.07
N PHE A 404 28.23 -25.05 24.39
CA PHE A 404 28.38 -23.74 25.02
C PHE A 404 29.85 -23.31 25.06
N GLN A 405 30.74 -24.23 25.44
CA GLN A 405 32.17 -23.94 25.56
C GLN A 405 32.80 -23.62 24.20
N GLU A 406 32.39 -24.32 23.14
CA GLU A 406 32.82 -24.04 21.76
C GLU A 406 32.43 -22.64 21.33
N GLU A 407 31.14 -22.29 21.39
CA GLU A 407 30.65 -20.97 20.94
C GLU A 407 31.27 -19.80 21.73
N PHE A 408 31.47 -19.97 23.04
CA PHE A 408 32.12 -18.95 23.87
C PHE A 408 33.63 -18.89 23.61
N ALA A 409 34.28 -20.02 23.36
CA ALA A 409 35.70 -20.07 23.02
C ALA A 409 36.01 -19.45 21.65
N ASP A 410 35.08 -19.55 20.72
CA ASP A 410 35.22 -18.99 19.37
C ASP A 410 35.01 -17.47 19.35
N ALA A 411 34.10 -16.96 20.19
CA ALA A 411 33.72 -15.55 20.16
C ALA A 411 34.36 -14.67 21.26
N VAL A 412 34.60 -15.20 22.46
CA VAL A 412 35.00 -14.39 23.64
C VAL A 412 36.53 -14.41 23.82
N PRO A 413 37.23 -13.27 23.70
CA PRO A 413 38.68 -13.21 23.84
C PRO A 413 39.17 -13.70 25.20
N GLY A 414 40.13 -14.63 25.19
CA GLY A 414 40.74 -15.21 26.38
C GLY A 414 39.94 -16.35 27.03
N TRP A 415 38.78 -16.75 26.48
CA TRP A 415 37.92 -17.77 27.10
C TRP A 415 38.59 -19.14 27.30
N LYS A 416 39.43 -19.57 26.35
CA LYS A 416 40.16 -20.85 26.40
C LYS A 416 41.12 -20.93 27.60
N VAL A 417 41.72 -19.81 27.98
CA VAL A 417 42.76 -19.72 29.03
C VAL A 417 42.23 -19.34 30.41
N LEU A 418 40.91 -19.10 30.55
CA LEU A 418 40.25 -18.73 31.81
C LEU A 418 40.14 -19.86 32.83
#